data_AF-A0A427AWR9-F1
#
_entry.id   AF-A0A427AWR9-F1
#
_cell.length_a   1.000
_cell.length_b   1.000
_cell.length_c   1.000
_cell.angle_alpha   90.00
_cell.angle_beta   90.00
_cell.angle_gamma   90.00
#
_symmetry.space_group_name_H-M   'P 1'
#
loop_
_entity.id
_entity.type
_entity.pdbx_description
1 polymer ?
#
loop_
_entity_poly.entity_id
_entity_poly.type
_entity_poly.pdbx_seq_one_letter_code
_entity_poly.pdbx_strand_id
1 'polypeptide(L)'
;MTVSGFASSLSRPTSMQALGFGRSQLVGSPIVTPAVVTSQPALPLRTAPVHPVVARRVCPFTGKKANRANKVSFSNHKTKKLQFVNLQYKRIWWEAGKRYVKLRLSTKALKTIEKNGLDAVAKKAGIDLRKE
;
A
#
# COMPACT_ATOMS: atom_id res chain seq x y z
N MET A 1 55.94 22.78 5.17
CA MET A 1 56.72 22.14 4.09
C MET A 1 55.75 21.73 3.00
N THR A 2 55.69 22.55 1.97
CA THR A 2 54.93 22.42 0.73
C THR A 2 55.60 21.36 -0.15
N VAL A 3 54.81 20.47 -0.76
CA VAL A 3 55.24 19.71 -1.95
C VAL A 3 54.19 19.86 -3.05
N SER A 4 54.54 20.71 -4.01
CA SER A 4 54.26 20.60 -5.45
C SER A 4 54.24 19.13 -5.91
N GLY A 5 53.29 18.62 -6.69
CA GLY A 5 52.88 19.08 -8.02
C GLY A 5 53.50 18.15 -9.07
N PHE A 6 52.68 17.40 -9.84
CA PHE A 6 53.09 16.81 -11.12
C PHE A 6 51.88 16.67 -12.03
N ALA A 7 51.89 17.44 -13.11
CA ALA A 7 50.96 17.37 -14.22
C ALA A 7 51.35 16.23 -15.16
N SER A 8 50.39 15.67 -15.89
CA SER A 8 50.61 15.11 -17.24
C SER A 8 49.28 14.92 -17.96
N SER A 9 49.03 15.86 -18.87
CA SER A 9 48.03 15.85 -19.93
C SER A 9 48.30 14.75 -20.96
N LEU A 10 47.25 14.06 -21.40
CA LEU A 10 47.25 13.36 -22.69
C LEU A 10 46.02 13.80 -23.49
N SER A 11 46.31 14.28 -24.69
CA SER A 11 45.43 14.93 -25.63
C SER A 11 45.38 14.17 -26.96
N ARG A 12 44.27 14.36 -27.69
CA ARG A 12 44.00 14.18 -29.14
C ARG A 12 43.42 12.82 -29.60
N PRO A 13 42.79 12.73 -30.80
CA PRO A 13 42.26 13.78 -31.71
C PRO A 13 40.83 13.54 -32.29
N THR A 14 40.22 14.64 -32.78
CA THR A 14 39.61 14.88 -34.11
C THR A 14 38.61 13.85 -34.70
N SER A 15 37.30 14.16 -34.70
CA SER A 15 36.52 14.78 -35.80
C SER A 15 36.43 13.97 -37.10
N MET A 16 35.22 13.55 -37.47
CA MET A 16 34.76 13.37 -38.86
C MET A 16 33.28 13.80 -38.93
N GLN A 17 33.01 14.69 -39.89
CA GLN A 17 31.76 15.39 -40.17
C GLN A 17 30.76 14.48 -40.91
N ALA A 18 29.46 14.53 -40.56
CA ALA A 18 28.37 15.26 -41.24
C ALA A 18 27.91 14.67 -42.58
N LEU A 19 26.62 14.32 -42.65
CA LEU A 19 25.77 14.62 -43.81
C LEU A 19 24.38 14.99 -43.29
N GLY A 20 24.01 16.25 -43.54
CA GLY A 20 22.67 16.76 -43.36
C GLY A 20 21.82 16.57 -44.62
N PHE A 21 20.53 16.37 -44.39
CA PHE A 21 19.41 16.64 -45.28
C PHE A 21 18.26 16.95 -44.31
N GLY A 22 17.43 17.99 -44.41
CA GLY A 22 17.20 19.05 -45.36
C GLY A 22 16.02 19.84 -44.76
N ARG A 23 16.06 21.17 -44.87
CA ARG A 23 15.18 22.15 -44.23
C ARG A 23 13.90 22.35 -45.06
N SER A 24 12.73 22.48 -44.41
CA SER A 24 11.62 23.40 -44.78
C SER A 24 10.49 23.22 -43.75
N GLN A 25 10.20 24.14 -42.81
CA GLN A 25 9.54 25.43 -42.95
C GLN A 25 8.34 25.40 -43.92
N LEU A 26 7.13 25.16 -43.40
CA LEU A 26 5.92 25.85 -43.85
C LEU A 26 4.95 26.10 -42.69
N VAL A 27 4.52 27.35 -42.67
CA VAL A 27 3.52 28.03 -41.85
C VAL A 27 2.13 27.41 -42.00
N GLY A 28 1.33 27.41 -40.91
CA GLY A 28 -0.12 27.17 -40.98
C GLY A 28 -0.81 27.28 -39.63
N SER A 29 -1.57 28.36 -39.45
CA SER A 29 -2.36 28.77 -38.27
C SER A 29 -3.49 27.80 -37.85
N PRO A 30 -4.09 27.97 -36.65
CA PRO A 30 -4.89 26.96 -35.98
C PRO A 30 -6.33 26.92 -36.52
N ILE A 31 -6.85 25.73 -36.77
CA ILE A 31 -8.29 25.55 -36.98
C ILE A 31 -8.93 25.37 -35.61
N VAL A 32 -9.52 26.46 -35.14
CA VAL A 32 -10.57 26.44 -34.12
C VAL A 32 -11.72 25.62 -34.69
N THR A 33 -11.95 24.44 -34.16
CA THR A 33 -13.29 23.83 -34.15
C THR A 33 -13.80 23.91 -32.72
N PRO A 34 -14.98 24.48 -32.45
CA PRO A 34 -15.66 24.24 -31.19
C PRO A 34 -16.26 22.84 -31.28
N ALA A 35 -15.45 21.82 -31.00
CA ALA A 35 -16.01 20.54 -30.62
C ALA A 35 -16.76 20.80 -29.30
N VAL A 36 -18.08 20.71 -29.39
CA VAL A 36 -18.99 20.63 -28.25
C VAL A 36 -18.49 19.49 -27.37
N VAL A 37 -17.71 19.84 -26.35
CA VAL A 37 -17.42 18.95 -25.24
C VAL A 37 -18.73 18.89 -24.48
N THR A 38 -19.57 17.94 -24.85
CA THR A 38 -20.60 17.43 -23.96
C THR A 38 -19.88 17.03 -22.68
N SER A 39 -19.91 17.91 -21.70
CA SER A 39 -19.46 17.63 -20.34
C SER A 39 -20.40 16.56 -19.81
N GLN A 40 -20.07 15.29 -20.08
CA GLN A 40 -20.63 14.19 -19.32
C GLN A 40 -20.31 14.50 -17.85
N PRO A 41 -21.31 14.60 -16.96
CA PRO A 41 -21.01 14.56 -15.55
C PRO A 41 -20.37 13.19 -15.33
N ALA A 42 -19.05 13.20 -15.07
CA ALA A 42 -18.35 12.01 -14.64
C ALA A 42 -19.10 11.51 -13.41
N LEU A 43 -19.83 10.41 -13.57
CA LEU A 43 -20.38 9.65 -12.46
C LEU A 43 -19.24 9.53 -11.45
N PRO A 44 -19.43 9.92 -10.18
CA PRO A 44 -18.35 9.82 -9.21
C PRO A 44 -17.86 8.39 -9.26
N LEU A 45 -16.59 8.20 -9.60
CA LEU A 45 -15.89 6.95 -9.40
C LEU A 45 -16.26 6.54 -7.98
N ARG A 46 -17.08 5.50 -7.85
CA ARG A 46 -17.36 4.88 -6.57
C ARG A 46 -16.00 4.56 -6.01
N THR A 47 -15.52 5.38 -5.09
CA THR A 47 -14.33 5.08 -4.29
C THR A 47 -14.70 3.78 -3.63
N ALA A 48 -14.14 2.68 -4.16
CA ALA A 48 -14.45 1.36 -3.66
C ALA A 48 -14.26 1.45 -2.14
N PRO A 49 -15.23 0.97 -1.33
CA PRO A 49 -15.01 0.90 0.10
C PRO A 49 -13.67 0.22 0.30
N VAL A 50 -12.74 0.98 0.89
CA VAL A 50 -11.45 0.48 1.38
C VAL A 50 -11.80 -0.37 2.59
N HIS A 51 -12.47 -1.51 2.34
CA HIS A 51 -12.62 -2.54 3.33
C HIS A 51 -11.18 -2.90 3.72
N PRO A 52 -10.82 -2.96 5.00
CA PRO A 52 -9.61 -3.63 5.39
C PRO A 52 -9.90 -5.12 5.28
N VAL A 53 -10.00 -5.64 4.05
CA VAL A 53 -9.53 -6.99 3.78
C VAL A 53 -8.02 -6.90 4.01
N VAL A 54 -7.62 -6.97 5.28
CA VAL A 54 -6.24 -6.77 5.70
C VAL A 54 -5.44 -7.88 5.01
N ALA A 55 -4.76 -7.55 3.91
CA ALA A 55 -3.91 -8.50 3.19
C ALA A 55 -2.83 -9.10 4.11
N ARG A 56 -2.53 -8.42 5.22
CA ARG A 56 -1.55 -8.80 6.25
C ARG A 56 -2.21 -9.64 7.37
N ARG A 57 -1.56 -10.70 7.87
CA ARG A 57 -2.02 -11.51 9.04
C ARG A 57 -1.90 -10.75 10.36
N VAL A 58 -2.68 -9.68 10.51
CA VAL A 58 -2.79 -8.84 11.70
C VAL A 58 -4.25 -8.73 12.10
N CYS A 59 -4.53 -8.74 13.40
CA CYS A 59 -5.88 -8.48 13.91
C CYS A 59 -6.12 -6.95 13.96
N PRO A 60 -7.19 -6.43 13.34
CA PRO A 60 -7.43 -4.98 13.29
C PRO A 60 -7.75 -4.39 14.68
N PHE A 61 -8.51 -5.10 15.51
CA PHE A 61 -8.93 -4.59 16.83
C PHE A 61 -7.84 -4.62 17.91
N THR A 62 -6.97 -5.64 17.87
CA THR A 62 -5.96 -5.86 18.93
C THR A 62 -4.53 -5.63 18.46
N GLY A 63 -4.33 -5.38 17.16
CA GLY A 63 -3.00 -5.18 16.57
C GLY A 63 -2.08 -6.40 16.62
N LYS A 64 -2.57 -7.59 17.02
CA LYS A 64 -1.73 -8.79 17.18
C LYS A 64 -1.12 -9.21 15.84
N LYS A 65 0.19 -9.42 15.84
CA LYS A 65 1.01 -9.80 14.68
C LYS A 65 1.63 -11.18 14.90
N ALA A 66 2.14 -11.78 13.82
CA ALA A 66 2.90 -13.02 13.91
C ALA A 66 4.19 -12.80 14.74
N ASN A 67 4.53 -13.79 15.56
CA ASN A 67 5.75 -13.78 16.36
C ASN A 67 6.87 -14.55 15.65
N ARG A 68 8.09 -14.03 15.64
CA ARG A 68 9.27 -14.72 15.10
C ARG A 68 9.93 -15.52 16.22
N ALA A 69 9.79 -16.84 16.17
CA ALA A 69 10.33 -17.77 17.17
C ALA A 69 11.33 -18.75 16.53
N ASN A 70 12.01 -19.54 17.37
CA ASN A 70 12.80 -20.69 16.90
C ASN A 70 12.04 -21.98 17.23
N LYS A 71 12.07 -22.96 16.32
CA LYS A 71 11.81 -24.37 16.65
C LYS A 71 13.15 -24.97 17.09
N VAL A 72 13.19 -25.51 18.30
CA VAL A 72 14.40 -26.11 18.88
C VAL A 72 14.27 -27.62 18.81
N SER A 73 15.27 -28.32 18.26
CA SER A 73 15.32 -29.80 18.25
C SER A 73 15.82 -30.34 19.59
N PHE A 74 15.74 -31.66 19.78
CA PHE A 74 16.35 -32.35 20.91
C PHE A 74 17.87 -32.08 21.01
N SER A 75 18.56 -32.03 19.87
CA SER A 75 19.98 -31.63 19.76
C SER A 75 20.23 -30.12 19.89
N ASN A 76 19.23 -29.33 20.29
CA ASN A 76 19.30 -27.87 20.43
C ASN A 76 19.61 -27.09 19.13
N HIS A 77 19.39 -27.70 17.96
CA HIS A 77 19.46 -27.02 16.68
C HIS A 77 18.25 -26.08 16.52
N LYS A 78 18.50 -24.82 16.17
CA LYS A 78 17.51 -23.74 16.15
C LYS A 78 17.11 -23.38 14.72
N THR A 79 15.89 -23.71 14.33
CA THR A 79 15.33 -23.31 13.02
C THR A 79 14.36 -22.14 13.20
N LYS A 80 14.46 -21.09 12.37
CA LYS A 80 13.52 -19.95 12.42
C LYS A 80 12.11 -20.39 12.01
N LYS A 81 11.10 -20.02 12.78
CA LYS A 81 9.68 -20.28 12.50
C LYS A 81 8.82 -19.07 12.87
N LEU A 82 7.84 -18.75 12.03
CA LEU A 82 6.81 -17.77 12.35
C LEU A 82 5.64 -18.46 13.05
N GLN A 83 5.24 -17.92 14.21
CA GLN A 83 4.02 -18.29 14.93
C GLN A 83 2.92 -17.32 14.52
N PHE A 84 1.95 -17.80 13.74
CA PHE A 84 0.84 -16.97 13.27
C PHE A 84 -0.22 -16.73 14.35
N VAL A 85 -0.93 -15.60 14.22
CA VAL A 85 -2.11 -15.31 15.03
C VAL A 85 -3.26 -16.20 14.57
N ASN A 86 -4.03 -16.74 15.52
CA ASN A 86 -5.27 -17.48 15.23
C ASN A 86 -6.36 -16.49 14.77
N LEU A 87 -6.32 -16.12 13.49
CA LEU A 87 -7.28 -15.26 12.82
C LEU A 87 -8.39 -16.09 12.19
N GLN A 88 -9.64 -15.70 12.42
CA GLN A 88 -10.83 -16.38 11.97
C GLN A 88 -11.80 -15.40 11.32
N TYR A 89 -12.46 -15.81 10.24
CA TYR A 89 -13.57 -15.06 9.67
C TYR A 89 -14.84 -15.38 10.45
N LYS A 90 -15.42 -14.38 11.10
CA LYS A 90 -16.64 -14.54 11.90
C LYS A 90 -17.62 -13.41 11.61
N ARG A 91 -18.90 -13.74 11.72
CA ARG A 91 -20.02 -12.78 11.67
C ARG A 91 -20.36 -12.41 13.10
N ILE A 92 -20.30 -11.13 13.42
CA ILE A 92 -20.70 -10.61 14.74
C ILE A 92 -21.93 -9.76 14.57
N TRP A 93 -22.88 -9.89 15.49
CA TRP A 93 -24.07 -9.04 15.54
C TRP A 93 -23.69 -7.66 16.07
N TRP A 94 -24.11 -6.61 15.37
CA TRP A 94 -23.92 -5.23 15.79
C TRP A 94 -25.27 -4.60 16.14
N GLU A 95 -25.43 -4.22 17.40
CA GLU A 95 -26.71 -3.74 17.94
C GLU A 95 -27.12 -2.39 17.34
N ALA A 96 -26.20 -1.42 17.28
CA ALA A 96 -26.51 -0.08 16.77
C ALA A 96 -26.88 -0.06 15.28
N GLY A 97 -26.28 -0.96 14.48
CA GLY A 97 -26.59 -1.10 13.06
C GLY A 97 -27.60 -2.19 12.72
N LYS A 98 -28.11 -2.93 13.72
CA LYS A 98 -29.04 -4.08 13.58
C LYS A 98 -28.65 -5.05 12.44
N ARG A 99 -27.36 -5.32 12.29
CA ARG A 99 -26.83 -6.13 11.19
C ARG A 99 -25.65 -6.99 11.62
N TYR A 100 -25.37 -8.02 10.83
CA TYR A 100 -24.14 -8.80 10.98
C TYR A 100 -22.98 -8.14 10.24
N VAL A 101 -21.83 -8.04 10.89
CA VAL A 101 -20.57 -7.57 10.29
C VAL A 101 -19.62 -8.75 10.11
N LYS A 102 -19.07 -8.92 8.91
CA LYS A 102 -18.10 -9.98 8.60
C LYS A 102 -16.69 -9.47 8.90
N LEU A 103 -16.09 -9.96 9.98
CA LEU A 103 -14.78 -9.48 10.44
C LEU A 103 -13.76 -10.60 10.47
N ARG A 104 -12.50 -10.26 10.20
CA ARG A 104 -11.37 -11.17 10.43
C ARG A 104 -10.75 -10.87 11.79
N LEU A 105 -11.01 -11.74 12.76
CA LEU A 105 -10.76 -11.49 14.18
C LEU A 105 -9.79 -12.49 14.76
N SER A 106 -9.00 -12.07 15.74
CA SER A 106 -8.28 -13.02 16.59
C SER A 106 -9.23 -13.59 17.65
N THR A 107 -8.96 -14.79 18.13
CA THR A 107 -9.75 -15.39 19.23
C THR A 107 -9.72 -14.57 20.52
N LYS A 108 -8.65 -13.82 20.76
CA LYS A 108 -8.56 -12.89 21.90
C LYS A 108 -9.39 -11.63 21.69
N ALA A 109 -9.53 -11.16 20.44
CA ALA A 109 -10.43 -10.08 20.11
C ALA A 109 -11.90 -10.49 20.34
N LEU A 110 -12.28 -11.71 19.97
CA LEU A 110 -13.63 -12.25 20.27
C LEU A 110 -13.96 -12.17 21.76
N LYS A 111 -13.06 -12.69 22.62
CA LYS A 111 -13.22 -12.59 24.09
C LYS A 111 -13.30 -11.14 24.59
N THR A 112 -12.61 -10.21 23.94
CA THR A 112 -12.63 -8.79 24.33
C THR A 112 -13.95 -8.13 23.93
N ILE A 113 -14.50 -8.50 22.78
CA ILE A 113 -15.81 -8.05 22.29
C ILE A 113 -16.92 -8.58 23.20
N GLU A 114 -16.86 -9.85 23.60
CA GLU A 114 -17.82 -10.43 24.55
C GLU A 114 -17.80 -9.71 25.90
N LYS A 115 -16.62 -9.31 26.40
CA LYS A 115 -16.49 -8.63 27.70
C LYS A 115 -16.89 -7.15 27.67
N ASN A 116 -16.44 -6.40 26.67
CA ASN A 116 -16.55 -4.93 26.65
C ASN A 116 -17.60 -4.40 25.67
N GLY A 117 -18.20 -5.27 24.86
CA GLY A 117 -19.04 -4.89 23.73
C GLY A 117 -18.26 -4.55 22.46
N LEU A 118 -18.92 -4.63 21.31
CA LEU A 118 -18.29 -4.40 20.00
C LEU A 118 -17.90 -2.93 19.79
N ASP A 119 -18.78 -2.00 20.18
CA ASP A 119 -18.60 -0.57 19.96
C ASP A 119 -17.40 0.00 20.72
N ALA A 120 -17.22 -0.41 21.98
CA ALA A 120 -16.10 0.03 22.80
C ALA A 120 -14.76 -0.43 22.21
N VAL A 121 -14.70 -1.66 21.68
CA VAL A 121 -13.49 -2.22 21.09
C VAL A 121 -13.21 -1.59 19.73
N ALA A 122 -14.24 -1.33 18.92
CA ALA A 122 -14.10 -0.64 17.63
C ALA A 122 -13.60 0.80 17.82
N LYS A 123 -14.15 1.54 18.80
CA LYS A 123 -13.72 2.91 19.13
C LYS A 123 -12.26 2.95 19.58
N LYS A 124 -11.82 2.00 20.41
CA LYS A 124 -10.41 1.88 20.83
C LYS A 124 -9.46 1.61 19.66
N ALA A 125 -9.91 0.85 18.67
CA ALA A 125 -9.12 0.52 17.50
C ALA A 125 -9.21 1.58 16.38
N GLY A 126 -10.12 2.56 16.49
CA GLY A 126 -10.35 3.59 15.47
C GLY A 126 -10.97 3.04 14.18
N ILE A 127 -11.82 2.02 14.28
CA ILE A 127 -12.41 1.34 13.11
C ILE A 127 -13.88 1.72 12.97
N ASP A 128 -14.27 2.16 11.77
CA ASP A 128 -15.65 2.49 11.44
C ASP A 128 -16.45 1.24 11.05
N LEU A 129 -17.31 0.75 11.95
CA LEU A 129 -18.17 -0.43 11.73
C LEU A 129 -19.21 -0.27 10.61
N ARG A 130 -19.40 0.93 10.03
CA ARG A 130 -20.32 1.18 8.91
C ARG A 130 -19.75 0.77 7.54
N LYS A 131 -18.42 0.79 7.42
CA LYS A 131 -17.70 0.48 6.17
C LYS A 131 -17.41 -1.02 6.02
N GLU A 132 -17.58 -1.78 7.10
CA GLU A 132 -17.39 -3.22 7.21
C GLU A 132 -18.65 -4.04 6.88
#